data_AF-A0A804LXE9-F1
#
_entry.id   AF-A0A804LXE9-F1
#
_cell.length_a   1.000
_cell.length_b   1.000
_cell.length_c   1.000
_cell.angle_alpha   90.00
_cell.angle_beta   90.00
_cell.angle_gamma   90.00
#
_symmetry.space_group_name_H-M   'P 1'
#
loop_
_entity.id
_entity.type
_entity.pdbx_description
1 polymer ?
#
loop_
_entity_poly.entity_id
_entity_poly.type
_entity_poly.pdbx_seq_one_letter_code
_entity_poly.pdbx_strand_id
1 'polypeptide(L)'
;MGFGPVAPFDAAACFLAIGMAIILSSWGENYGDSSDSKDLITQFKGAAKAIASDEKIALLGAIQSLFEGSMYTFVFLWTPALSPKDEEIPHGFIFATFMLSSMLGSSIASRLLARKLKVEGYMQIVFSVSAFTLFLPVVTNFLVPPSGEKGGSISLGGCLQLLGFCTFESCVGIFWPSIMKMRSQYIPEEARSTIMNFFRIPLNLFVCVVLYNVNAFPITVMFGMCSIFLLMAAVLQRRLMAVSDLHRSTKAVMMTAEDEPLNP
;
A
#
# COMPACT_ATOMS: atom_id res chain seq x y z
N MET A 1 -4.52 19.67 -32.24
CA MET A 1 -5.46 20.09 -31.18
C MET A 1 -4.62 20.55 -30.00
N GLY A 2 -4.35 21.86 -29.92
CA GLY A 2 -3.48 22.47 -28.92
C GLY A 2 -4.28 22.90 -27.72
N PHE A 3 -4.54 21.96 -26.82
CA PHE A 3 -4.99 22.28 -25.48
C PHE A 3 -3.74 22.68 -24.67
N GLY A 4 -3.74 23.90 -24.12
CA GLY A 4 -2.60 24.41 -23.37
C GLY A 4 -2.28 23.56 -22.13
N PRO A 5 -1.15 23.79 -21.44
CA PRO A 5 -0.74 23.02 -20.26
C PRO A 5 -1.75 23.04 -19.11
N VAL A 6 -2.74 23.94 -19.14
CA VAL A 6 -3.83 24.05 -18.16
C VAL A 6 -5.02 23.11 -18.42
N ALA A 7 -5.13 22.54 -19.62
CA ALA A 7 -6.27 21.71 -19.99
C ALA A 7 -6.56 20.49 -19.10
N PRO A 8 -5.57 19.75 -18.56
CA PRO A 8 -5.87 18.70 -17.59
C PRO A 8 -6.47 19.25 -16.28
N PHE A 9 -6.10 20.47 -15.87
CA PHE A 9 -6.69 21.13 -14.69
C PHE A 9 -8.12 21.57 -14.95
N ASP A 10 -8.39 22.14 -16.13
CA ASP A 10 -9.75 22.55 -16.53
C ASP A 10 -10.69 21.34 -16.61
N ALA A 11 -10.22 20.25 -17.23
CA ALA A 11 -10.96 18.99 -17.28
C ALA A 11 -11.24 18.44 -15.87
N ALA A 12 -10.22 18.42 -14.99
CA ALA A 12 -10.38 17.97 -13.61
C ALA A 12 -11.40 18.82 -12.83
N ALA A 13 -11.41 20.14 -13.02
CA ALA A 13 -12.37 21.04 -12.38
C ALA A 13 -13.82 20.73 -12.79
N CYS A 14 -14.06 20.44 -14.07
CA CYS A 14 -15.39 20.02 -14.55
C CYS A 14 -15.85 18.71 -13.88
N PHE A 15 -14.99 17.69 -13.79
CA PHE A 15 -15.31 16.43 -13.11
C PHE A 15 -15.57 16.63 -11.62
N LEU A 16 -14.80 17.48 -10.95
CA LEU A 16 -15.01 17.81 -9.53
C LEU A 16 -16.35 18.52 -9.29
N ALA A 17 -16.72 19.47 -10.16
CA ALA A 17 -18.01 20.16 -10.06
C ALA A 17 -19.20 19.19 -10.21
N ILE A 18 -19.11 18.25 -11.15
CA ILE A 18 -20.11 17.18 -11.31
C ILE A 18 -20.17 16.31 -10.05
N GLY A 19 -19.01 15.89 -9.53
CA GLY A 19 -18.92 15.11 -8.29
C GLY A 19 -19.55 15.83 -7.10
N MET A 20 -19.31 17.14 -6.95
CA MET A 20 -19.91 17.96 -5.91
C MET A 20 -21.44 18.01 -6.02
N ALA A 21 -21.97 18.19 -7.23
CA ALA A 21 -23.42 18.19 -7.46
C ALA A 21 -24.06 16.85 -7.12
N ILE A 22 -23.39 15.73 -7.44
CA ILE A 22 -23.85 14.39 -7.08
C ILE A 22 -23.84 14.20 -5.56
N ILE A 23 -22.77 14.61 -4.87
CA ILE A 23 -22.68 14.50 -3.40
C ILE A 23 -23.79 15.31 -2.74
N LEU A 24 -23.98 16.57 -3.13
CA LEU A 24 -25.03 17.44 -2.57
C LEU A 24 -26.45 16.89 -2.79
N SER A 25 -26.68 16.14 -3.88
CA SER A 25 -27.99 15.57 -4.19
C SER A 25 -28.21 14.17 -3.61
N SER A 26 -27.15 13.39 -3.42
CA SER A 26 -27.24 11.97 -3.07
C SER A 26 -26.87 11.65 -1.62
N TRP A 27 -26.10 12.50 -0.94
CA TRP A 27 -25.69 12.27 0.45
C TRP A 27 -26.56 13.06 1.43
N GLY A 28 -27.20 12.33 2.35
CA GLY A 28 -27.75 12.91 3.56
C GLY A 28 -26.64 13.31 4.53
N GLU A 29 -26.84 14.39 5.27
CA GLU A 29 -25.82 14.93 6.15
C GLU A 29 -25.65 14.05 7.41
N ASN A 30 -24.49 13.42 7.53
CA ASN A 30 -24.13 12.62 8.70
C ASN A 30 -23.58 13.54 9.78
N TYR A 31 -24.47 14.16 10.56
CA TYR A 31 -24.09 14.92 11.75
C TYR A 31 -23.45 13.95 12.75
N GLY A 32 -22.13 14.04 12.91
CA GLY A 32 -21.41 13.29 13.94
C GLY A 32 -21.98 13.58 15.33
N ASP A 33 -21.87 12.61 16.22
CA ASP A 33 -22.41 12.71 17.58
C ASP A 33 -21.80 13.93 18.29
N SER A 34 -22.60 14.97 18.52
CA SER A 34 -22.17 16.25 19.12
C SER A 34 -21.78 16.10 20.60
N SER A 35 -21.99 14.91 21.16
CA SER A 35 -21.65 14.53 22.53
C SER A 35 -20.24 13.94 22.69
N ASP A 36 -19.53 13.61 21.60
CA ASP A 36 -18.27 12.85 21.63
C ASP A 36 -17.05 13.65 21.12
N SER A 37 -16.93 14.91 21.53
CA SER A 37 -15.69 15.71 21.37
C SER A 37 -14.58 15.19 22.30
N LYS A 38 -14.25 13.90 22.18
CA LYS A 38 -13.10 13.31 22.85
C LYS A 38 -11.85 14.03 22.39
N ASP A 39 -11.15 14.64 23.35
CA ASP A 39 -9.83 15.23 23.15
C ASP A 39 -8.93 14.31 22.32
N LEU A 40 -8.23 14.88 21.34
CA LEU A 40 -7.31 14.14 20.47
C LEU A 40 -6.33 13.30 21.29
N ILE A 41 -5.81 13.85 22.41
CA ILE A 41 -4.88 13.16 23.30
C ILE A 41 -5.54 11.90 23.90
N THR A 42 -6.80 11.97 24.29
CA THR A 42 -7.57 10.84 24.82
C THR A 42 -7.81 9.77 23.76
N GLN A 43 -8.09 10.17 22.51
CA GLN A 43 -8.22 9.24 21.39
C GLN A 43 -6.90 8.55 21.05
N PHE A 44 -5.79 9.29 21.02
CA PHE A 44 -4.45 8.74 20.78
C PHE A 44 -4.03 7.79 21.91
N LYS A 45 -4.33 8.12 23.17
CA LYS A 45 -4.09 7.23 24.31
C LYS A 45 -4.95 5.95 24.22
N GLY A 46 -6.21 6.08 23.81
CA GLY A 46 -7.10 4.95 23.56
C GLY A 46 -6.58 4.04 22.43
N ALA A 47 -6.14 4.64 21.31
CA ALA A 47 -5.51 3.92 20.21
C ALA A 47 -4.23 3.20 20.64
N ALA A 48 -3.34 3.87 21.39
CA ALA A 48 -2.12 3.28 21.91
C ALA A 48 -2.41 2.08 22.83
N LYS A 49 -3.45 2.19 23.69
CA LYS A 49 -3.89 1.07 24.52
C LYS A 49 -4.43 -0.08 23.68
N ALA A 50 -5.26 0.20 22.67
CA ALA A 50 -5.81 -0.82 21.77
C ALA A 50 -4.71 -1.56 20.98
N ILE A 51 -3.71 -0.81 20.48
CA ILE A 51 -2.53 -1.35 19.80
C ILE A 51 -1.70 -2.22 20.75
N ALA A 52 -1.49 -1.77 21.99
CA ALA A 52 -0.74 -2.55 22.98
C ALA A 52 -1.48 -3.81 23.46
N SER A 53 -2.81 -3.82 23.34
CA SER A 53 -3.65 -4.93 23.80
C SER A 53 -3.88 -5.99 22.72
N ASP A 54 -3.92 -5.61 21.44
CA ASP A 54 -4.10 -6.53 20.31
C ASP A 54 -2.93 -6.45 19.33
N GLU A 55 -2.08 -7.48 19.39
CA GLU A 55 -0.93 -7.65 18.50
C GLU A 55 -1.35 -7.63 17.02
N LYS A 56 -2.55 -8.10 16.66
CA LYS A 56 -3.02 -8.10 15.27
C LYS A 56 -3.20 -6.69 14.75
N ILE A 57 -3.69 -5.77 15.59
CA ILE A 57 -3.85 -4.35 15.24
C ILE A 57 -2.48 -3.71 15.02
N ALA A 58 -1.52 -4.00 15.90
CA ALA A 58 -0.16 -3.49 15.80
C ALA A 58 0.54 -3.98 14.52
N LEU A 59 0.47 -5.28 14.26
CA LEU A 59 1.06 -5.90 13.06
C LEU A 59 0.41 -5.36 11.79
N LEU A 60 -0.92 -5.26 11.75
CA LEU A 60 -1.66 -4.74 10.59
C LEU A 60 -1.28 -3.28 10.29
N GLY A 61 -1.21 -2.43 11.33
CA GLY A 61 -0.81 -1.04 11.21
C GLY A 61 0.62 -0.90 10.67
N ALA A 62 1.57 -1.66 11.24
CA ALA A 62 2.97 -1.65 10.79
C ALA A 62 3.13 -2.11 9.33
N ILE A 63 2.46 -3.20 8.94
CA ILE A 63 2.48 -3.73 7.57
C ILE A 63 1.94 -2.71 6.58
N GLN A 64 0.80 -2.09 6.91
CA GLN A 64 0.18 -1.08 6.07
C GLN A 64 1.12 0.09 5.86
N SER A 65 1.68 0.63 6.95
CA SER A 65 2.59 1.75 6.86
C SER A 65 3.82 1.40 6.02
N LEU A 66 4.50 0.27 6.28
CA LEU A 66 5.70 -0.14 5.53
C LEU A 66 5.45 -0.23 4.02
N PHE A 67 4.29 -0.77 3.64
CA PHE A 67 3.89 -0.87 2.24
C PHE A 67 3.58 0.51 1.63
N GLU A 68 2.77 1.32 2.29
CA GLU A 68 2.39 2.65 1.82
C GLU A 68 3.61 3.57 1.70
N GLY A 69 4.53 3.53 2.67
CA GLY A 69 5.79 4.27 2.61
C GLY A 69 6.66 3.87 1.41
N SER A 70 6.73 2.58 1.11
CA SER A 70 7.45 2.06 -0.06
C SER A 70 6.77 2.47 -1.37
N MET A 71 5.43 2.44 -1.41
CA MET A 71 4.63 2.89 -2.55
C MET A 71 4.83 4.39 -2.83
N TYR A 72 4.77 5.25 -1.80
CA TYR A 72 5.01 6.69 -1.98
C TYR A 72 6.42 6.96 -2.49
N THR A 73 7.43 6.29 -1.94
CA THR A 73 8.82 6.39 -2.42
C THR A 73 8.92 5.97 -3.89
N PHE A 74 8.27 4.87 -4.28
CA PHE A 74 8.20 4.43 -5.67
C PHE A 74 7.59 5.49 -6.59
N VAL A 75 6.46 6.11 -6.22
CA VAL A 75 5.78 7.15 -7.01
C VAL A 75 6.68 8.36 -7.27
N PHE A 76 7.57 8.70 -6.35
CA PHE A 76 8.55 9.76 -6.56
C PHE A 76 9.76 9.32 -7.40
N LEU A 77 10.21 8.08 -7.25
CA LEU A 77 11.47 7.61 -7.83
C LEU A 77 11.34 6.89 -9.18
N TRP A 78 10.15 6.45 -9.59
CA TRP A 78 10.02 5.68 -10.84
C TRP A 78 10.44 6.48 -12.08
N THR A 79 10.15 7.78 -12.13
CA THR A 79 10.51 8.67 -13.25
C THR A 79 12.03 8.80 -13.41
N PRO A 80 12.80 9.24 -12.38
CA PRO A 80 14.25 9.32 -12.49
C PRO A 80 14.91 7.93 -12.61
N ALA A 81 14.26 6.87 -12.13
CA ALA A 81 14.76 5.51 -12.30
C ALA A 81 14.64 5.01 -13.74
N LEU A 82 13.58 5.38 -14.47
CA LEU A 82 13.40 5.00 -15.88
C LEU A 82 14.16 5.91 -16.85
N SER A 83 14.30 7.19 -16.51
CA SER A 83 14.99 8.18 -17.33
C SER A 83 16.17 8.83 -16.59
N PRO A 84 17.26 8.09 -16.31
CA PRO A 84 18.42 8.63 -15.60
C PRO A 84 19.22 9.68 -16.39
N LYS A 85 18.91 9.87 -17.69
CA LYS A 85 19.59 10.81 -18.60
C LYS A 85 18.65 11.85 -19.22
N ASP A 86 17.45 12.05 -18.66
CA ASP A 86 16.39 12.88 -19.26
C ASP A 86 16.06 12.48 -20.71
N GLU A 87 16.06 11.17 -20.96
CA GLU A 87 15.54 10.62 -22.22
C GLU A 87 14.04 10.94 -22.33
N GLU A 88 13.60 11.36 -23.53
CA GLU A 88 12.19 11.65 -23.84
C GLU A 88 11.38 10.35 -23.87
N ILE A 89 10.95 9.91 -22.69
CA ILE A 89 10.08 8.74 -22.54
C ILE A 89 8.63 9.24 -22.42
N PRO A 90 7.64 8.57 -23.08
CA PRO A 90 6.24 8.92 -22.93
C PRO A 90 5.71 8.56 -21.53
N HIS A 91 6.00 9.40 -20.54
CA HIS A 91 5.63 9.20 -19.13
C HIS A 91 4.14 8.93 -18.92
N GLY A 92 3.28 9.60 -19.70
CA GLY A 92 1.82 9.40 -19.64
C GLY A 92 1.38 7.98 -20.01
N PHE A 93 1.99 7.38 -21.06
CA PHE A 93 1.67 6.01 -21.46
C PHE A 93 2.17 4.97 -20.44
N ILE A 94 3.35 5.21 -19.86
CA ILE A 94 3.89 4.35 -18.81
C ILE A 94 3.00 4.39 -17.58
N PHE A 95 2.63 5.60 -17.14
CA PHE A 95 1.73 5.77 -16.02
C PHE A 95 0.34 5.16 -16.27
N ALA A 96 -0.20 5.28 -17.49
CA ALA A 96 -1.44 4.59 -17.88
C ALA A 96 -1.30 3.07 -17.79
N THR A 97 -0.13 2.52 -18.15
CA THR A 97 0.16 1.09 -18.03
C THR A 97 0.23 0.65 -16.55
N PHE A 98 0.80 1.49 -15.68
CA PHE A 98 0.79 1.27 -14.23
C PHE A 98 -0.63 1.26 -13.66
N MET A 99 -1.46 2.24 -14.04
CA MET A 99 -2.86 2.28 -13.62
C MET A 99 -3.64 1.05 -14.11
N LEU A 100 -3.43 0.63 -15.36
CA LEU A 100 -4.03 -0.60 -15.90
C LEU A 100 -3.59 -1.83 -15.11
N SER A 101 -2.31 -1.94 -14.78
CA SER A 101 -1.76 -3.03 -13.96
C SER A 101 -2.40 -3.06 -12.56
N SER A 102 -2.57 -1.90 -11.93
CA SER A 102 -3.22 -1.77 -10.62
C SER A 102 -4.71 -2.15 -10.67
N MET A 103 -5.42 -1.82 -11.76
CA MET A 103 -6.80 -2.29 -11.99
C MET A 103 -6.89 -3.81 -12.15
N LEU A 104 -5.95 -4.43 -12.86
CA LEU A 104 -5.86 -5.89 -12.98
C LEU A 104 -5.62 -6.52 -11.60
N GLY A 105 -4.69 -5.97 -10.81
CA GLY A 105 -4.43 -6.40 -9.43
C GLY A 105 -5.68 -6.33 -8.55
N SER A 106 -6.40 -5.22 -8.59
CA SER A 106 -7.65 -5.03 -7.82
C SER A 106 -8.75 -6.02 -8.21
N SER A 107 -8.83 -6.36 -9.50
CA SER A 107 -9.75 -7.37 -10.03
C SER A 107 -9.38 -8.78 -9.55
N ILE A 108 -8.08 -9.10 -9.53
CA ILE A 108 -7.57 -10.36 -8.97
C ILE A 108 -7.91 -10.44 -7.48
N ALA A 109 -7.67 -9.37 -6.72
CA ALA A 109 -8.00 -9.30 -5.29
C ALA A 109 -9.49 -9.58 -5.04
N SER A 110 -10.37 -8.93 -5.80
CA SER A 110 -11.82 -9.13 -5.71
C SER A 110 -12.22 -10.61 -5.92
N ARG A 111 -11.59 -11.28 -6.89
CA ARG A 111 -11.81 -12.72 -7.13
C ARG A 111 -11.25 -13.60 -6.01
N LEU A 112 -10.06 -13.28 -5.48
CA LEU A 112 -9.46 -14.00 -4.35
C LEU A 112 -10.33 -13.88 -3.08
N LEU A 113 -10.85 -12.67 -2.84
CA LEU A 113 -11.75 -12.37 -1.74
C LEU A 113 -13.08 -13.13 -1.86
N ALA A 114 -13.63 -13.25 -3.07
CA ALA A 114 -14.84 -14.03 -3.34
C ALA A 114 -14.64 -15.53 -3.09
N ARG A 115 -13.44 -16.07 -3.36
CA ARG A 115 -13.09 -17.49 -3.13
C ARG A 115 -12.82 -17.84 -1.66
N LYS A 116 -13.05 -16.91 -0.71
CA LYS A 116 -12.77 -17.07 0.72
C LYS A 116 -11.34 -17.52 1.03
N LEU A 117 -10.38 -17.21 0.17
CA LEU A 117 -8.97 -17.46 0.46
C LEU A 117 -8.54 -16.60 1.66
N LYS A 118 -7.68 -17.17 2.52
CA LYS A 118 -7.10 -16.42 3.64
C LYS A 118 -6.32 -15.23 3.10
N VAL A 119 -6.73 -14.03 3.50
CA VAL A 119 -6.08 -12.78 3.07
C VAL A 119 -4.64 -12.76 3.53
N GLU A 120 -4.39 -13.32 4.71
CA GLU A 120 -3.10 -13.38 5.34
C GLU A 120 -2.07 -14.12 4.48
N GLY A 121 -2.50 -15.18 3.79
CA GLY A 121 -1.62 -16.07 3.02
C GLY A 121 -1.16 -15.48 1.71
N TYR A 122 -2.09 -15.03 0.87
CA TYR A 122 -1.69 -14.47 -0.41
C TYR A 122 -1.00 -13.10 -0.25
N MET A 123 -1.32 -12.32 0.78
CA MET A 123 -0.67 -11.04 1.04
C MET A 123 0.83 -11.18 1.35
N GLN A 124 1.24 -12.28 2.00
CA GLN A 124 2.67 -12.56 2.18
C GLN A 124 3.40 -12.74 0.85
N ILE A 125 2.76 -13.42 -0.11
CA ILE A 125 3.31 -13.60 -1.47
C ILE A 125 3.37 -12.24 -2.17
N VAL A 126 2.31 -11.43 -2.07
CA VAL A 126 2.27 -10.07 -2.63
C VAL A 126 3.45 -9.23 -2.12
N PHE A 127 3.68 -9.18 -0.80
CA PHE A 127 4.81 -8.43 -0.24
C PHE A 127 6.18 -8.97 -0.68
N SER A 128 6.32 -10.29 -0.80
CA SER A 128 7.56 -10.91 -1.26
C SER A 128 7.85 -10.60 -2.73
N VAL A 129 6.82 -10.65 -3.58
CA VAL A 129 6.91 -10.26 -4.99
C VAL A 129 7.22 -8.77 -5.11
N SER A 130 6.54 -7.91 -4.35
CA SER A 130 6.82 -6.47 -4.32
C SER A 130 8.26 -6.16 -3.89
N ALA A 131 8.79 -6.88 -2.90
CA ALA A 131 10.17 -6.70 -2.46
C ALA A 131 11.16 -7.07 -3.57
N PHE A 132 10.91 -8.17 -4.28
CA PHE A 132 11.75 -8.62 -5.38
C PHE A 132 11.70 -7.65 -6.57
N THR A 133 10.52 -7.14 -6.92
CA THR A 133 10.36 -6.22 -8.05
C THR A 133 10.99 -4.86 -7.78
N LEU A 134 10.93 -4.34 -6.55
CA LEU A 134 11.65 -3.12 -6.16
C LEU A 134 13.15 -3.34 -5.95
N PHE A 135 13.61 -4.58 -5.80
CA PHE A 135 15.04 -4.89 -5.80
C PHE A 135 15.64 -4.96 -7.22
N LEU A 136 14.79 -5.17 -8.24
CA LEU A 136 15.21 -5.32 -9.63
C LEU A 136 16.05 -4.13 -10.15
N PRO A 137 15.71 -2.85 -9.89
CA PRO A 137 16.55 -1.71 -10.29
C PRO A 137 17.95 -1.72 -9.66
N VAL A 138 18.11 -2.30 -8.47
CA VAL A 138 19.42 -2.43 -7.81
C VAL A 138 20.26 -3.45 -8.57
N VAL A 139 19.66 -4.60 -8.91
CA VAL A 139 20.33 -5.69 -9.63
C VAL A 139 20.69 -5.29 -11.06
N THR A 140 19.80 -4.59 -11.77
CA THR A 140 20.05 -4.16 -13.15
C THR A 140 21.16 -3.11 -13.24
N ASN A 141 21.25 -2.20 -12.26
CA ASN A 141 22.36 -1.25 -12.16
C ASN A 141 23.73 -1.93 -11.95
N PHE A 142 23.77 -3.09 -11.28
CA PHE A 142 25.00 -3.85 -11.04
C PHE A 142 25.37 -4.80 -12.19
N LEU A 143 24.38 -5.41 -12.86
CA LEU A 143 24.60 -6.42 -13.90
C LEU A 143 24.75 -5.86 -15.31
N VAL A 144 24.15 -4.70 -15.61
CA VAL A 144 24.17 -4.11 -16.94
C VAL A 144 24.93 -2.77 -16.88
N PRO A 145 26.22 -2.72 -17.28
CA PRO A 145 26.91 -1.44 -17.42
C PRO A 145 26.16 -0.57 -18.44
N PRO A 146 26.11 0.76 -18.25
CA PRO A 146 25.35 1.66 -19.11
C PRO A 146 25.90 1.58 -20.54
N SER A 147 25.18 0.91 -21.43
CA SER A 147 25.48 0.90 -22.85
C SER A 147 25.42 2.34 -23.36
N GLY A 148 26.56 2.84 -23.86
CA GLY A 148 26.78 4.22 -24.26
C GLY A 148 26.12 4.64 -25.58
N GLU A 149 25.07 3.94 -26.04
CA GLU A 149 24.44 4.27 -27.32
C GLU A 149 23.21 5.14 -27.11
N LYS A 150 23.38 6.43 -27.43
CA LYS A 150 22.28 7.40 -27.58
C LYS A 150 21.45 7.00 -28.81
N GLY A 151 20.27 6.41 -28.60
CA GLY A 151 19.22 6.35 -29.63
C GLY A 151 18.74 4.97 -30.10
N GLY A 152 18.67 3.96 -29.22
CA GLY A 152 18.02 2.67 -29.51
C GLY A 152 16.69 2.49 -28.76
N SER A 153 15.79 1.64 -29.27
CA SER A 153 14.58 1.20 -28.55
C SER A 153 14.90 0.71 -27.14
N ILE A 154 13.94 0.84 -26.20
CA ILE A 154 14.04 0.43 -24.78
C ILE A 154 15.08 -0.66 -24.56
N SER A 155 16.20 -0.31 -23.91
CA SER A 155 17.23 -1.28 -23.52
C SER A 155 16.61 -2.43 -22.74
N LEU A 156 17.16 -3.64 -22.89
CA LEU A 156 16.66 -4.84 -22.19
C LEU A 156 16.55 -4.60 -20.67
N GLY A 157 17.47 -3.81 -20.10
CA GLY A 157 17.40 -3.35 -18.70
C GLY A 157 16.19 -2.47 -18.38
N GLY A 158 15.84 -1.53 -19.26
CA GLY A 158 14.67 -0.66 -19.11
C GLY A 158 13.35 -1.43 -19.27
N CYS A 159 13.31 -2.43 -20.16
CA CYS A 159 12.14 -3.31 -20.31
C CYS A 159 11.91 -4.16 -19.05
N LEU A 160 12.98 -4.76 -18.51
CA LEU A 160 12.92 -5.51 -17.24
C LEU A 160 12.46 -4.62 -16.09
N GLN A 161 12.95 -3.39 -16.00
CA GLN A 161 12.56 -2.44 -14.96
C GLN A 161 11.09 -2.03 -15.09
N LEU A 162 10.62 -1.74 -16.31
CA LEU A 162 9.21 -1.43 -16.57
C LEU A 162 8.30 -2.61 -16.20
N LEU A 163 8.68 -3.85 -16.53
CA LEU A 163 7.96 -5.05 -16.13
C LEU A 163 7.94 -5.23 -14.61
N GLY A 164 9.06 -4.98 -13.93
CA GLY A 164 9.14 -4.99 -12.47
C GLY A 164 8.20 -3.97 -11.84
N PHE A 165 8.18 -2.74 -12.35
CA PHE A 165 7.31 -1.67 -11.87
C PHE A 165 5.83 -1.95 -12.15
N CYS A 166 5.50 -2.49 -13.33
CA CYS A 166 4.14 -2.96 -13.60
C CYS A 166 3.72 -4.06 -12.63
N THR A 167 4.61 -5.02 -12.31
CA THR A 167 4.32 -6.09 -11.36
C THR A 167 4.12 -5.55 -9.94
N PHE A 168 4.91 -4.56 -9.53
CA PHE A 168 4.73 -3.85 -8.27
C PHE A 168 3.37 -3.15 -8.21
N GLU A 169 2.95 -2.46 -9.27
CA GLU A 169 1.65 -1.80 -9.37
C GLU A 169 0.47 -2.78 -9.33
N SER A 170 0.60 -3.95 -9.97
CA SER A 170 -0.35 -5.06 -9.79
C SER A 170 -0.45 -5.48 -8.31
N CYS A 171 0.67 -5.54 -7.60
CA CYS A 171 0.69 -5.84 -6.16
C CYS A 171 0.00 -4.76 -5.32
N VAL A 172 0.20 -3.47 -5.65
CA VAL A 172 -0.52 -2.34 -5.03
C VAL A 172 -2.03 -2.47 -5.25
N GLY A 173 -2.45 -2.83 -6.46
CA GLY A 173 -3.85 -3.11 -6.77
C GLY A 173 -4.43 -4.24 -5.92
N ILE A 174 -3.65 -5.30 -5.64
CA ILE A 174 -4.09 -6.39 -4.76
C ILE A 174 -4.13 -5.95 -3.29
N PHE A 175 -3.19 -5.10 -2.88
CA PHE A 175 -3.04 -4.64 -1.51
C PHE A 175 -4.26 -3.87 -1.02
N TRP A 176 -4.79 -2.93 -1.80
CA TRP A 176 -5.87 -2.03 -1.36
C TRP A 176 -7.18 -2.73 -0.92
N PRO A 177 -7.78 -3.64 -1.72
CA PRO A 177 -8.97 -4.38 -1.29
C PRO A 177 -8.68 -5.31 -0.10
N SER A 178 -7.49 -5.90 -0.07
CA SER A 178 -7.07 -6.89 0.93
C SER A 178 -6.85 -6.25 2.31
N ILE A 179 -6.15 -5.12 2.35
CA ILE A 179 -5.93 -4.37 3.59
C ILE A 179 -7.26 -3.81 4.11
N MET A 180 -8.16 -3.36 3.22
CA MET A 180 -9.47 -2.85 3.63
C MET A 180 -10.30 -3.91 4.35
N LYS A 181 -10.26 -5.16 3.87
CA LYS A 181 -10.92 -6.30 4.53
C LYS A 181 -10.27 -6.65 5.88
N MET A 182 -8.95 -6.70 5.98
CA MET A 182 -8.29 -6.98 7.27
C MET A 182 -8.55 -5.87 8.28
N ARG A 183 -8.54 -4.61 7.84
CA ARG A 183 -8.91 -3.46 8.66
C ARG A 183 -10.33 -3.54 9.17
N SER A 184 -11.28 -4.03 8.36
CA SER A 184 -12.66 -4.17 8.81
C SER A 184 -12.89 -5.30 9.79
N GLN A 185 -12.04 -6.34 9.76
CA GLN A 185 -12.14 -7.48 10.66
C GLN A 185 -11.40 -7.26 11.98
N TYR A 186 -10.27 -6.56 11.97
CA TYR A 186 -9.39 -6.44 13.13
C TYR A 186 -9.49 -5.11 13.87
N ILE A 187 -9.95 -4.03 13.22
CA ILE A 187 -9.94 -2.70 13.82
C ILE A 187 -11.39 -2.21 14.06
N PRO A 188 -11.76 -1.88 15.31
CA PRO A 188 -13.07 -1.31 15.60
C PRO A 188 -13.29 -0.02 14.83
N GLU A 189 -14.51 0.19 14.35
CA GLU A 189 -14.83 1.30 13.41
C GLU A 189 -14.51 2.67 14.01
N GLU A 190 -14.79 2.84 15.30
CA GLU A 190 -14.57 4.07 16.08
C GLU A 190 -13.11 4.53 16.11
N ALA A 191 -12.16 3.60 16.21
CA ALA A 191 -10.73 3.92 16.38
C ALA A 191 -9.91 3.72 15.10
N ARG A 192 -10.54 3.31 13.99
CA ARG A 192 -9.82 2.90 12.77
C ARG A 192 -8.96 4.02 12.20
N SER A 193 -9.52 5.23 12.10
CA SER A 193 -8.79 6.39 11.59
C SER A 193 -7.59 6.73 12.47
N THR A 194 -7.80 6.79 13.79
CA THR A 194 -6.77 7.16 14.78
C THR A 194 -5.63 6.15 14.82
N ILE A 195 -5.94 4.85 14.87
CA ILE A 195 -4.94 3.78 14.89
C ILE A 195 -4.06 3.83 13.62
N MET A 196 -4.66 4.02 12.45
CA MET A 196 -3.87 4.13 11.22
C MET A 196 -2.98 5.37 11.19
N ASN A 197 -3.51 6.51 11.61
CA ASN A 197 -2.72 7.75 11.66
C ASN A 197 -1.54 7.62 12.63
N PHE A 198 -1.71 6.90 13.74
CA PHE A 198 -0.65 6.62 14.70
C PHE A 198 0.58 5.93 14.06
N PHE A 199 0.35 4.96 13.17
CA PHE A 199 1.45 4.28 12.45
C PHE A 199 1.93 5.04 11.20
N ARG A 200 1.03 5.76 10.52
CA ARG A 200 1.37 6.52 9.31
C ARG A 200 2.26 7.72 9.60
N ILE A 201 2.01 8.48 10.68
CA ILE A 201 2.75 9.73 10.95
C ILE A 201 4.26 9.48 11.10
N PRO A 202 4.74 8.58 11.96
CA PRO A 202 6.17 8.37 12.16
C PRO A 202 6.85 7.83 10.89
N LEU A 203 6.21 6.87 10.22
CA LEU A 203 6.81 6.24 9.04
C LEU A 203 6.82 7.18 7.83
N ASN A 204 5.74 7.92 7.58
CA ASN A 204 5.71 8.88 6.49
C ASN A 204 6.71 10.01 6.75
N LEU A 205 6.89 10.44 8.01
CA LEU A 205 7.92 11.41 8.36
C LEU A 205 9.32 10.87 8.09
N PHE A 206 9.59 9.60 8.43
CA PHE A 206 10.84 8.94 8.07
C PHE A 206 11.06 8.92 6.54
N VAL A 207 10.05 8.53 5.76
CA VAL A 207 10.12 8.53 4.29
C VAL A 207 10.37 9.93 3.75
N CYS A 208 9.68 10.95 4.27
CA CYS A 208 9.90 12.34 3.89
C CYS A 208 11.34 12.78 4.18
N VAL A 209 11.94 12.39 5.31
CA VAL A 209 13.33 12.70 5.63
C VAL A 209 14.30 12.02 4.67
N VAL A 210 14.06 10.75 4.31
CA VAL A 210 14.88 10.03 3.32
C VAL A 210 14.78 10.68 1.94
N LEU A 211 13.57 11.02 1.49
CA LEU A 211 13.34 11.70 0.21
C LEU A 211 13.88 13.13 0.19
N TYR A 212 13.83 13.86 1.32
CA TYR A 212 14.45 15.18 1.42
C TYR A 212 15.96 15.10 1.21
N ASN A 213 16.59 14.02 1.66
CA ASN A 213 18.01 13.75 1.47
C ASN A 213 18.30 12.96 0.17
N VAL A 214 17.44 13.04 -0.85
CA VAL A 214 17.63 12.31 -2.12
C VAL A 214 18.91 12.68 -2.87
N ASN A 215 19.40 13.90 -2.69
CA ASN A 215 20.69 14.31 -3.26
C ASN A 215 21.89 13.65 -2.56
N ALA A 216 21.70 13.14 -1.34
CA ALA A 216 22.75 12.48 -0.55
C ALA A 216 22.75 10.94 -0.73
N PHE A 217 21.64 10.35 -1.18
CA PHE A 217 21.49 8.90 -1.30
C PHE A 217 21.23 8.46 -2.74
N PRO A 218 21.99 7.48 -3.28
CA PRO A 218 21.71 6.89 -4.58
C PRO A 218 20.31 6.28 -4.64
N ILE A 219 19.64 6.41 -5.79
CA ILE A 219 18.31 5.83 -6.06
C ILE A 219 18.29 4.31 -5.76
N THR A 220 19.40 3.61 -6.01
CA THR A 220 19.58 2.18 -5.69
C THR A 220 19.47 1.89 -4.19
N VAL A 221 19.99 2.77 -3.33
CA VAL A 221 19.87 2.64 -1.87
C VAL A 221 18.42 2.82 -1.45
N MET A 222 17.70 3.78 -2.04
CA MET A 222 16.29 4.00 -1.72
C MET A 222 15.41 2.81 -2.11
N PHE A 223 15.58 2.26 -3.31
CA PHE A 223 14.89 1.04 -3.73
C PHE A 223 15.28 -0.18 -2.88
N GLY A 224 16.55 -0.30 -2.47
CA GLY A 224 17.00 -1.31 -1.53
C GLY A 224 16.31 -1.21 -0.17
N MET A 225 16.18 0.01 0.37
CA MET A 225 15.45 0.26 1.62
C MET A 225 13.97 -0.10 1.50
N CYS A 226 13.30 0.28 0.41
CA CYS A 226 11.92 -0.13 0.14
C CYS A 226 11.78 -1.67 0.06
N SER A 227 12.73 -2.35 -0.58
CA SER A 227 12.74 -3.82 -0.62
C SER A 227 12.83 -4.43 0.78
N ILE A 228 13.71 -3.89 1.65
CA ILE A 228 13.83 -4.33 3.05
C ILE A 228 12.53 -4.09 3.82
N PHE A 229 11.87 -2.93 3.64
CA PHE A 229 10.59 -2.64 4.28
C PHE A 229 9.49 -3.61 3.83
N LEU A 230 9.45 -3.97 2.56
CA LEU A 230 8.50 -4.94 2.02
C LEU A 230 8.79 -6.37 2.49
N LEU A 231 10.05 -6.77 2.64
CA LEU A 231 10.43 -8.04 3.26
C LEU A 231 10.02 -8.07 4.75
N MET A 232 10.25 -6.98 5.47
CA MET A 232 9.80 -6.83 6.85
C MET A 232 8.27 -6.96 6.93
N ALA A 233 7.54 -6.28 6.04
CA ALA A 233 6.09 -6.44 5.93
C ALA A 233 5.67 -7.89 5.66
N ALA A 234 6.39 -8.63 4.80
CA ALA A 234 6.13 -10.05 4.57
C ALA A 234 6.33 -10.92 5.83
N VAL A 235 7.38 -10.64 6.61
CA VAL A 235 7.64 -11.33 7.89
C VAL A 235 6.56 -11.01 8.92
N LEU A 236 6.18 -9.73 9.05
CA LEU A 236 5.10 -9.30 9.94
C LEU A 236 3.75 -9.91 9.51
N GLN A 237 3.49 -10.02 8.20
CA GLN A 237 2.29 -10.67 7.66
C GLN A 237 2.24 -12.15 8.02
N ARG A 238 3.38 -12.84 8.00
CA ARG A 238 3.49 -14.24 8.46
C ARG A 238 3.21 -14.37 9.95
N ARG A 239 3.67 -13.43 10.77
CA ARG A 239 3.33 -13.37 12.21
C ARG A 239 1.84 -13.13 12.42
N LEU A 240 1.25 -12.18 11.69
CA LEU A 240 -0.17 -11.89 11.74
C LEU A 240 -1.02 -13.13 11.41
N MET A 241 -0.61 -13.90 10.39
CA MET A 241 -1.27 -15.17 10.07
C MET A 241 -1.22 -16.16 11.24
N ALA A 242 -0.04 -16.36 11.83
CA ALA A 242 0.14 -17.31 12.94
C ALA A 242 -0.72 -16.92 14.16
N VAL A 243 -0.73 -15.63 14.51
CA VAL A 243 -1.53 -15.09 15.62
C VAL A 243 -3.03 -15.20 15.33
N SER A 244 -3.45 -14.94 14.09
CA SER A 244 -4.85 -15.07 13.65
C SER A 244 -5.32 -16.53 13.68
N ASP A 245 -4.50 -17.48 13.21
CA ASP A 245 -4.82 -18.91 13.27
C ASP A 245 -4.88 -19.43 14.71
N LEU A 246 -3.98 -18.99 15.61
CA LEU A 246 -4.00 -19.35 17.02
C LEU A 246 -5.28 -18.85 17.72
N HIS A 247 -5.68 -17.60 17.48
CA HIS A 247 -6.93 -17.05 18.00
C HIS A 247 -8.15 -17.83 17.50
N ARG A 248 -8.17 -18.19 16.21
CA ARG A 248 -9.27 -19.00 15.64
C ARG A 248 -9.34 -20.38 16.27
N SER A 249 -8.19 -21.03 16.49
CA SER A 249 -8.11 -22.34 17.14
C SER A 249 -8.60 -22.28 18.59
N THR A 250 -8.15 -21.27 19.35
CA THR A 250 -8.56 -21.09 20.76
C THR A 250 -10.07 -20.88 20.87
N LYS A 251 -10.64 -20.03 19.99
CA LYS A 251 -12.08 -19.78 19.95
C LYS A 251 -12.89 -21.02 19.59
N ALA A 252 -12.38 -21.84 18.66
CA ALA A 252 -13.02 -23.10 18.30
C ALA A 252 -13.06 -24.08 19.48
N VAL A 253 -11.96 -24.19 20.23
CA VAL A 253 -11.88 -25.06 21.43
C VAL A 253 -12.82 -24.59 22.53
N MET A 254 -12.94 -23.27 22.75
CA MET A 254 -13.90 -22.72 23.73
C MET A 254 -15.35 -23.01 23.35
N MET A 255 -15.73 -22.84 22.08
CA MET A 255 -17.09 -23.19 21.63
C MET A 255 -17.39 -24.67 21.79
N THR A 256 -16.42 -25.56 21.50
CA THR A 256 -16.63 -27.00 21.72
C THR A 256 -16.72 -27.39 23.20
N ALA A 257 -16.08 -26.63 24.09
CA ALA A 257 -16.14 -26.87 25.53
C ALA A 257 -17.44 -26.33 26.17
N GLU A 258 -18.06 -25.29 25.60
CA GLU A 258 -19.38 -24.80 26.02
C GLU A 258 -20.54 -25.68 25.54
N ASP A 259 -20.36 -26.39 24.41
CA ASP A 259 -21.35 -27.34 23.86
C ASP A 259 -21.28 -28.74 24.52
N GLU A 260 -20.31 -29.01 25.40
CA GLU A 260 -20.24 -30.26 26.16
C GLU A 260 -21.15 -30.14 27.39
N PRO A 261 -22.32 -30.82 27.44
CA PRO A 261 -23.22 -30.68 28.58
C PRO A 261 -22.50 -31.18 29.84
N LEU A 262 -22.48 -30.33 30.87
CA LEU A 262 -22.09 -30.71 32.24
C LEU A 262 -22.82 -32.00 32.62
N ASN A 263 -22.12 -33.12 32.49
CA ASN A 263 -22.64 -34.44 32.82
C ASN A 263 -22.88 -34.46 34.34
N PRO A 264 -24.09 -34.82 34.82
CA PRO A 264 -24.45 -34.80 36.24
C PRO A 264 -23.65 -35.79 37.09
#